data_AF-A0A2J6PV12-F1
#
_entry.id   AF-A0A2J6PV12-F1
#
_cell.length_a   1.000
_cell.length_b   1.000
_cell.length_c   1.000
_cell.angle_alpha   90.00
_cell.angle_beta   90.00
_cell.angle_gamma   90.00
#
_symmetry.space_group_name_H-M   'P 1'
#
loop_
_entity.id
_entity.type
_entity.pdbx_description
1 polymer ?
#
loop_
_entity_poly.entity_id
_entity_poly.type
_entity_poly.pdbx_seq_one_letter_code
_entity_poly.pdbx_strand_id
1 'polypeptide(L)'
;MRSQIGSFFNSYVTCFIQELEHYIRRYGDDGVTRLNSVCFKHSIGLAAEKISNRTSCDIKDGSFRILFQENCLGVNCFSGIWGFDEAINNAVDPSEHSSSMSFIATQSVKLKFDTQIEAIRLKAASMLQLPSLKLTADFETIFTKLKAAKQESSLWAITEKRLGDVALEFFKSAFLEVVRIEFANDEMSCETFREAIFREKVELRIVDQIVERHGFTFEAVIEEGVLYIQNS
;
A
#
# COMPACT_ATOMS: atom_id res chain seq x y z
N MET A 1 34.90 2.05 -26.99
CA MET A 1 33.49 1.61 -27.03
C MET A 1 33.29 0.15 -26.63
N ARG A 2 34.01 -0.84 -27.20
CA ARG A 2 33.82 -2.28 -26.85
C ARG A 2 33.97 -2.61 -25.35
N SER A 3 34.87 -1.95 -24.62
CA SER A 3 35.05 -2.15 -23.17
C SER A 3 33.94 -1.56 -22.29
N GLN A 4 33.19 -0.57 -22.79
CA GLN A 4 32.13 0.13 -22.03
C GLN A 4 30.76 -0.54 -22.21
N ILE A 5 30.52 -1.20 -23.34
CA ILE A 5 29.26 -1.91 -23.59
C ILE A 5 29.08 -3.04 -22.57
N GLY A 6 30.12 -3.86 -22.37
CA GLY A 6 30.10 -4.93 -21.38
C GLY A 6 29.87 -4.42 -19.96
N SER A 7 30.42 -3.24 -19.60
CA SER A 7 30.18 -2.65 -18.28
C SER A 7 28.71 -2.24 -18.09
N PHE A 8 28.06 -1.66 -19.10
CA PHE A 8 26.65 -1.25 -18.96
C PHE A 8 25.70 -2.44 -18.82
N PHE A 9 25.92 -3.53 -19.57
CA PHE A 9 25.15 -4.76 -19.40
C PHE A 9 25.32 -5.35 -18.01
N ASN A 10 26.57 -5.40 -17.51
CA ASN A 10 26.83 -5.86 -16.15
C ASN A 10 26.09 -5.00 -15.13
N SER A 11 26.04 -3.68 -15.30
CA SER A 11 25.32 -2.78 -14.40
C SER A 11 23.82 -3.04 -14.39
N TYR A 12 23.18 -3.18 -15.56
CA TYR A 12 21.75 -3.48 -15.62
C TYR A 12 21.40 -4.80 -14.93
N VAL A 13 22.18 -5.86 -15.15
CA VAL A 13 21.98 -7.16 -14.51
C VAL A 13 22.23 -7.07 -12.99
N THR A 14 23.27 -6.34 -12.57
CA THR A 14 23.56 -6.13 -11.15
C THR A 14 22.42 -5.40 -10.45
N CYS A 15 21.90 -4.32 -11.04
CA CYS A 15 20.76 -3.60 -10.50
C CYS A 15 19.50 -4.48 -10.47
N PHE A 16 19.27 -5.31 -11.49
CA PHE A 16 18.15 -6.26 -11.47
C PHE A 16 18.24 -7.24 -10.30
N ILE A 17 19.42 -7.83 -10.06
CA ILE A 17 19.63 -8.76 -8.96
C ILE A 17 19.37 -8.07 -7.61
N GLN A 18 19.85 -6.84 -7.44
CA GLN A 18 19.62 -6.06 -6.21
C GLN A 18 18.13 -5.80 -5.97
N GLU A 19 17.38 -5.36 -6.99
CA GLU A 19 15.93 -5.12 -6.84
C GLU A 19 15.16 -6.42 -6.60
N LEU A 20 15.56 -7.53 -7.26
CA LEU A 20 14.99 -8.84 -7.01
C LEU A 20 15.20 -9.30 -5.57
N GLU A 21 16.41 -9.13 -5.03
CA GLU A 21 16.71 -9.43 -3.63
C GLU A 21 15.88 -8.56 -2.67
N HIS A 22 15.73 -7.27 -2.96
CA HIS A 22 14.90 -6.37 -2.18
C HIS A 22 13.42 -6.76 -2.22
N TYR A 23 12.91 -7.13 -3.38
CA TYR A 23 11.54 -7.58 -3.57
C TYR A 23 11.26 -8.87 -2.79
N ILE A 24 12.13 -9.89 -2.93
CA ILE A 24 11.99 -11.15 -2.19
C ILE A 24 12.10 -10.92 -0.68
N ARG A 25 13.05 -10.09 -0.23
CA ARG A 25 13.17 -9.76 1.19
C ARG A 25 11.94 -9.06 1.75
N ARG A 26 11.29 -8.22 0.94
CA ARG A 26 10.09 -7.45 1.34
C ARG A 26 8.85 -8.32 1.40
N TYR A 27 8.63 -9.17 0.40
CA TYR A 27 7.36 -9.88 0.21
C TYR A 27 7.43 -11.39 0.46
N GLY A 28 8.62 -11.95 0.69
CA GLY A 28 8.82 -13.37 0.99
C GLY A 28 8.24 -14.29 -0.07
N ASP A 29 7.69 -15.43 0.38
CA ASP A 29 7.14 -16.47 -0.48
C ASP A 29 5.95 -15.99 -1.33
N ASP A 30 5.14 -15.06 -0.81
CA ASP A 30 4.04 -14.44 -1.56
C ASP A 30 4.60 -13.66 -2.75
N GLY A 31 5.69 -12.91 -2.52
CA GLY A 31 6.42 -12.19 -3.56
C GLY A 31 6.96 -13.13 -4.62
N VAL A 32 7.66 -14.18 -4.21
CA VAL A 32 8.23 -15.20 -5.12
C VAL A 32 7.13 -15.84 -5.97
N THR A 33 6.02 -16.22 -5.34
CA THR A 33 4.85 -16.81 -6.02
C THR A 33 4.31 -15.86 -7.07
N ARG A 34 4.07 -14.59 -6.71
CA ARG A 34 3.60 -13.58 -7.65
C ARG A 34 4.59 -13.34 -8.79
N LEU A 35 5.88 -13.20 -8.50
CA LEU A 35 6.89 -12.98 -9.54
C LEU A 35 6.92 -14.13 -10.53
N ASN A 36 6.86 -15.38 -10.06
CA ASN A 36 6.87 -16.56 -10.93
C ASN A 36 5.59 -16.69 -11.75
N SER A 37 4.43 -16.24 -11.26
CA SER A 37 3.19 -16.28 -12.03
C SER A 37 3.22 -15.31 -13.22
N VAL A 38 3.75 -14.09 -13.01
CA VAL A 38 3.79 -13.07 -14.07
C VAL A 38 5.04 -13.15 -14.94
N CYS A 39 6.17 -13.61 -14.41
CA CYS A 39 7.45 -13.74 -15.11
C CYS A 39 7.82 -15.22 -15.37
N PHE A 40 6.85 -15.99 -15.85
CA PHE A 40 6.95 -17.45 -15.98
C PHE A 40 8.02 -17.97 -16.96
N LYS A 41 8.58 -17.11 -17.82
CA LYS A 41 9.72 -17.48 -18.69
C LYS A 41 11.06 -17.41 -17.96
N HIS A 42 11.10 -16.82 -16.76
CA HIS A 42 12.31 -16.61 -15.97
C HIS A 42 13.45 -15.98 -16.78
N SER A 43 13.11 -14.99 -17.60
CA SER A 43 14.04 -14.33 -18.52
C SER A 43 14.03 -12.83 -18.30
N ILE A 44 15.21 -12.22 -18.42
CA ILE A 44 15.36 -10.77 -18.46
C ILE A 44 15.77 -10.31 -19.87
N GLY A 45 15.10 -9.29 -20.38
CA GLY A 45 15.42 -8.63 -21.63
C GLY A 45 15.86 -7.18 -21.41
N LEU A 46 16.61 -6.64 -22.36
CA LEU A 46 16.91 -5.22 -22.46
C LEU A 46 16.36 -4.72 -23.80
N ALA A 47 15.47 -3.73 -23.78
CA ALA A 47 14.77 -3.27 -24.97
C ALA A 47 14.70 -1.74 -25.07
N ALA A 48 14.87 -1.23 -26.29
CA ALA A 48 14.58 0.17 -26.59
C ALA A 48 13.06 0.34 -26.73
N GLU A 49 12.49 1.35 -26.08
CA GLU A 49 11.04 1.58 -26.07
C GLU A 49 10.72 3.08 -25.99
N LYS A 50 9.54 3.47 -26.48
CA LYS A 50 9.07 4.86 -26.36
C LYS A 50 8.50 5.11 -24.95
N ILE A 51 9.40 5.35 -24.00
CA ILE A 51 9.08 5.66 -22.61
C ILE A 51 9.31 7.14 -22.28
N SER A 52 8.57 7.67 -21.30
CA SER A 52 8.70 9.06 -20.84
C SER A 52 9.96 9.31 -20.00
N ASN A 53 10.46 8.26 -19.33
CA ASN A 53 11.69 8.27 -18.55
C ASN A 53 12.86 7.72 -19.37
N ARG A 54 14.11 8.00 -18.97
CA ARG A 54 15.31 7.48 -19.66
C ARG A 54 15.46 5.97 -19.53
N THR A 55 15.00 5.42 -18.41
CA THR A 55 14.96 3.98 -18.09
C THR A 55 13.68 3.64 -17.36
N SER A 56 13.19 2.42 -17.54
CA SER A 56 12.00 1.86 -16.86
C SER A 56 12.05 0.34 -16.88
N CYS A 57 11.00 -0.33 -16.42
CA CYS A 57 10.83 -1.76 -16.56
C CYS A 57 9.36 -2.14 -16.71
N ASP A 58 9.13 -3.31 -17.30
CA ASP A 58 7.83 -3.96 -17.33
C ASP A 58 7.96 -5.47 -17.40
N ILE A 59 6.83 -6.15 -17.40
CA ILE A 59 6.73 -7.56 -17.74
C ILE A 59 5.87 -7.67 -18.99
N LYS A 60 6.41 -8.31 -20.02
CA LYS A 60 5.72 -8.54 -21.27
C LYS A 60 5.91 -9.98 -21.71
N ASP A 61 4.80 -10.63 -22.05
CA ASP A 61 4.77 -12.01 -22.53
C ASP A 61 5.52 -12.99 -21.59
N GLY A 62 5.41 -12.80 -20.27
CA GLY A 62 6.08 -13.65 -19.27
C GLY A 62 7.56 -13.37 -19.04
N SER A 63 8.13 -12.32 -19.64
CA SER A 63 9.53 -11.92 -19.51
C SER A 63 9.65 -10.55 -18.85
N PHE A 64 10.58 -10.41 -17.90
CA PHE A 64 10.93 -9.10 -17.35
C PHE A 64 11.77 -8.33 -18.35
N ARG A 65 11.46 -7.05 -18.58
CA ARG A 65 12.22 -6.20 -19.50
C ARG A 65 12.71 -4.95 -18.78
N ILE A 66 14.01 -4.70 -18.91
CA ILE A 66 14.58 -3.39 -18.66
C ILE A 66 14.39 -2.57 -19.93
N LEU A 67 13.74 -1.43 -19.81
CA LEU A 67 13.44 -0.53 -20.91
C LEU A 67 14.38 0.67 -20.87
N PHE A 68 14.86 1.10 -22.02
CA PHE A 68 15.59 2.34 -22.17
C PHE A 68 15.01 3.16 -23.33
N GLN A 69 15.02 4.49 -23.18
CA GLN A 69 14.64 5.38 -24.27
C GLN A 69 15.66 5.27 -25.40
N GLU A 70 15.24 5.43 -26.64
CA GLU A 70 16.14 5.49 -27.79
C GLU A 70 17.31 6.47 -27.53
N ASN A 71 18.52 6.06 -27.89
CA ASN A 71 19.79 6.78 -27.62
C ASN A 71 20.16 6.96 -26.12
N CYS A 72 19.46 6.31 -25.19
CA CYS A 72 19.77 6.35 -23.75
C CYS A 72 20.35 5.02 -23.20
N LEU A 73 20.84 4.12 -24.06
CA LEU A 73 21.48 2.88 -23.62
C LEU A 73 22.69 3.19 -22.71
N GLY A 74 22.71 2.58 -21.52
CA GLY A 74 23.78 2.79 -20.53
C GLY A 74 23.59 4.03 -19.65
N VAL A 75 22.59 4.87 -19.93
CA VAL A 75 22.23 5.98 -19.04
C VAL A 75 21.51 5.41 -17.82
N ASN A 76 21.87 5.89 -16.62
CA ASN A 76 21.30 5.47 -15.34
C ASN A 76 21.34 3.94 -15.07
N CYS A 77 22.20 3.19 -15.78
CA CYS A 77 22.30 1.74 -15.61
C CYS A 77 22.86 1.29 -14.25
N PHE A 78 23.28 2.23 -13.41
CA PHE A 78 23.77 2.01 -12.04
C PHE A 78 22.78 2.49 -10.96
N SER A 79 21.65 3.08 -11.33
CA SER A 79 20.75 3.82 -10.42
C SER A 79 19.56 3.00 -9.91
N GLY A 80 19.66 1.67 -9.95
CA GLY A 80 18.55 0.76 -9.65
C GLY A 80 17.51 0.69 -10.78
N ILE A 81 16.61 -0.29 -10.69
CA ILE A 81 15.50 -0.43 -11.65
C ILE A 81 14.25 0.17 -11.01
N TRP A 82 13.98 1.42 -11.38
CA TRP A 82 12.78 2.12 -10.93
C TRP A 82 11.51 1.42 -11.42
N GLY A 83 10.55 1.26 -10.52
CA GLY A 83 9.24 0.66 -10.84
C GLY A 83 9.21 -0.86 -10.79
N PHE A 84 10.20 -1.53 -10.17
CA PHE A 84 10.27 -3.00 -10.13
C PHE A 84 8.99 -3.65 -9.56
N ASP A 85 8.56 -3.19 -8.38
CA ASP A 85 7.33 -3.67 -7.75
C ASP A 85 6.10 -3.37 -8.64
N GLU A 86 6.02 -2.17 -9.21
CA GLU A 86 4.93 -1.76 -10.10
C GLU A 86 4.87 -2.62 -11.37
N ALA A 87 6.02 -2.97 -11.96
CA ALA A 87 6.08 -3.83 -13.13
C ALA A 87 5.48 -5.21 -12.83
N ILE A 88 5.75 -5.77 -11.65
CA ILE A 88 5.20 -7.06 -11.21
C ILE A 88 3.72 -6.95 -10.87
N ASN A 89 3.31 -5.86 -10.21
CA ASN A 89 1.93 -5.61 -9.82
C ASN A 89 1.01 -5.39 -11.02
N ASN A 90 1.48 -4.62 -12.01
CA ASN A 90 0.70 -4.26 -13.20
C ASN A 90 0.71 -5.36 -14.28
N ALA A 91 1.59 -6.36 -14.15
CA ALA A 91 1.63 -7.47 -15.08
C ALA A 91 0.32 -8.27 -15.03
N VAL A 92 -0.20 -8.61 -16.21
CA VAL A 92 -1.35 -9.49 -16.32
C VAL A 92 -0.94 -10.87 -15.86
N ASP A 93 -1.56 -11.34 -14.79
CA ASP A 93 -1.35 -12.68 -14.28
C ASP A 93 -2.37 -13.63 -14.94
N PRO A 94 -1.91 -14.56 -15.80
CA PRO A 94 -2.80 -15.49 -16.49
C PRO A 94 -3.49 -16.48 -15.54
N SER A 95 -3.01 -16.60 -14.29
CA SER A 95 -3.56 -17.48 -13.26
C SER A 95 -4.53 -16.80 -12.29
N GLU A 96 -4.55 -15.46 -12.28
CA GLU A 96 -5.29 -14.70 -11.28
C GLU A 96 -6.79 -14.64 -11.63
N HIS A 97 -7.60 -15.28 -10.78
CA HIS A 97 -9.05 -15.05 -10.76
C HIS A 97 -9.27 -13.76 -9.98
N SER A 98 -10.02 -12.81 -10.55
CA SER A 98 -10.11 -11.41 -10.11
C SER A 98 -10.01 -11.21 -8.58
N SER A 99 -8.81 -10.94 -8.08
CA SER A 99 -8.64 -10.44 -6.72
C SER A 99 -9.25 -9.05 -6.63
N SER A 100 -9.96 -8.76 -5.54
CA SER A 100 -10.58 -7.46 -5.25
C SER A 100 -9.54 -6.35 -5.08
N MET A 101 -8.34 -6.70 -4.62
CA MET A 101 -7.20 -5.81 -4.44
C MET A 101 -5.96 -6.29 -5.21
N SER A 102 -5.08 -5.35 -5.56
CA SER A 102 -3.79 -5.69 -6.16
C SER A 102 -2.85 -6.37 -5.17
N PHE A 103 -1.86 -7.09 -5.69
CA PHE A 103 -0.84 -7.76 -4.87
C PHE A 103 -0.18 -6.79 -3.89
N ILE A 104 0.25 -5.62 -4.38
CA ILE A 104 0.91 -4.61 -3.54
C ILE A 104 0.00 -4.07 -2.44
N ALA A 105 -1.28 -3.79 -2.74
CA ALA A 105 -2.24 -3.33 -1.74
C ALA A 105 -2.44 -4.38 -0.65
N THR A 106 -2.64 -5.64 -1.03
CA THR A 106 -2.80 -6.77 -0.11
C THR A 106 -1.56 -6.93 0.78
N GLN A 107 -0.36 -6.85 0.21
CA GLN A 107 0.88 -6.91 0.98
C GLN A 107 1.05 -5.69 1.89
N SER A 108 0.62 -4.50 1.47
CA SER A 108 0.62 -3.30 2.33
C SER A 108 -0.23 -3.51 3.58
N VAL A 109 -1.45 -4.05 3.42
CA VAL A 109 -2.34 -4.40 4.54
C VAL A 109 -1.68 -5.44 5.45
N LYS A 110 -1.25 -6.57 4.88
CA LYS A 110 -0.63 -7.67 5.63
C LYS A 110 0.61 -7.24 6.42
N LEU A 111 1.51 -6.50 5.79
CA LEU A 111 2.81 -6.16 6.37
C LEU A 111 2.76 -4.94 7.30
N LYS A 112 1.81 -4.01 7.08
CA LYS A 112 1.73 -2.76 7.84
C LYS A 112 0.58 -2.74 8.81
N PHE A 113 -0.63 -3.03 8.35
CA PHE A 113 -1.83 -2.91 9.16
C PHE A 113 -1.97 -4.11 10.11
N ASP A 114 -2.03 -5.32 9.58
CA ASP A 114 -2.32 -6.54 10.36
C ASP A 114 -1.28 -6.79 11.45
N THR A 115 -0.02 -6.48 11.17
CA THR A 115 1.10 -6.64 12.13
C THR A 115 1.07 -5.65 13.29
N GLN A 116 0.38 -4.51 13.16
CA GLN A 116 0.50 -3.39 14.11
C GLN A 116 -0.83 -2.97 14.74
N ILE A 117 -1.97 -3.23 14.09
CA ILE A 117 -3.27 -2.73 14.53
C ILE A 117 -3.65 -3.23 15.94
N GLU A 118 -3.25 -4.45 16.31
CA GLU A 118 -3.53 -4.98 17.65
C GLU A 118 -2.85 -4.19 18.76
N ALA A 119 -1.62 -3.72 18.54
CA ALA A 119 -0.93 -2.89 19.52
C ALA A 119 -1.66 -1.55 19.74
N ILE A 120 -2.30 -1.01 18.70
CA ILE A 120 -3.13 0.19 18.79
C ILE A 120 -4.44 -0.13 19.52
N ARG A 121 -5.11 -1.22 19.14
CA ARG A 121 -6.36 -1.68 19.76
C ARG A 121 -6.20 -1.89 21.26
N LEU A 122 -5.16 -2.60 21.69
CA LEU A 122 -4.88 -2.86 23.11
C LEU A 122 -4.67 -1.57 23.92
N LYS A 123 -3.93 -0.61 23.38
CA LYS A 123 -3.72 0.69 24.04
C LYS A 123 -5.03 1.45 24.19
N ALA A 124 -5.82 1.57 23.12
CA ALA A 124 -7.10 2.26 23.15
C ALA A 124 -8.10 1.55 24.09
N ALA A 125 -8.20 0.22 23.99
CA ALA A 125 -9.06 -0.60 24.83
C ALA A 125 -8.74 -0.44 26.32
N SER A 126 -7.46 -0.36 26.69
CA SER A 126 -7.04 -0.13 28.06
C SER A 126 -7.43 1.27 28.56
N MET A 127 -7.26 2.30 27.74
CA MET A 127 -7.61 3.68 28.12
C MET A 127 -9.12 3.86 28.28
N LEU A 128 -9.90 3.24 27.39
CA LEU A 128 -11.35 3.31 27.36
C LEU A 128 -12.04 2.32 28.31
N GLN A 129 -11.28 1.44 28.97
CA GLN A 129 -11.81 0.31 29.76
C GLN A 129 -12.80 -0.55 28.96
N LEU A 130 -12.45 -0.81 27.69
CA LEU A 130 -13.28 -1.53 26.72
C LEU A 130 -12.46 -2.65 26.03
N PRO A 131 -12.24 -3.80 26.71
CA PRO A 131 -11.33 -4.85 26.22
C PRO A 131 -11.77 -5.51 24.90
N SER A 132 -13.07 -5.50 24.63
CA SER A 132 -13.72 -6.06 23.44
C SER A 132 -13.72 -5.12 22.22
N LEU A 133 -13.18 -3.90 22.36
CA LEU A 133 -13.03 -2.93 21.28
C LEU A 133 -12.40 -3.58 20.04
N LYS A 134 -13.03 -3.40 18.88
CA LYS A 134 -12.55 -3.84 17.57
C LYS A 134 -12.17 -2.64 16.71
N LEU A 135 -11.01 -2.70 16.07
CA LEU A 135 -10.59 -1.76 15.03
C LEU A 135 -10.61 -2.47 13.69
N THR A 136 -11.40 -1.99 12.73
CA THR A 136 -11.60 -2.67 11.44
C THR A 136 -11.54 -1.71 10.27
N ALA A 137 -11.08 -2.18 9.11
CA ALA A 137 -11.17 -1.43 7.87
C ALA A 137 -11.64 -2.38 6.75
N ASP A 138 -12.64 -1.98 5.98
CA ASP A 138 -13.03 -2.71 4.77
C ASP A 138 -12.09 -2.31 3.62
N PHE A 139 -10.93 -2.98 3.57
CA PHE A 139 -9.88 -2.66 2.61
C PHE A 139 -10.30 -2.83 1.16
N GLU A 140 -11.20 -3.77 0.84
CA GLU A 140 -11.68 -3.97 -0.53
C GLU A 140 -12.52 -2.78 -1.00
N THR A 141 -13.45 -2.33 -0.15
CA THR A 141 -14.26 -1.14 -0.42
C THR A 141 -13.40 0.12 -0.49
N ILE A 142 -12.48 0.30 0.47
CA ILE A 142 -11.54 1.43 0.49
C ILE A 142 -10.69 1.44 -0.79
N PHE A 143 -10.10 0.30 -1.15
CA PHE A 143 -9.28 0.16 -2.35
C PHE A 143 -10.08 0.49 -3.61
N THR A 144 -11.30 -0.04 -3.73
CA THR A 144 -12.19 0.21 -4.89
C THR A 144 -12.51 1.69 -5.03
N LYS A 145 -12.88 2.37 -3.93
CA LYS A 145 -13.19 3.80 -3.94
C LYS A 145 -11.95 4.65 -4.27
N LEU A 146 -10.81 4.37 -3.64
CA LEU A 146 -9.57 5.08 -3.90
C LEU A 146 -9.09 4.87 -5.34
N LYS A 147 -9.25 3.67 -5.88
CA LYS A 147 -8.93 3.37 -7.28
C LYS A 147 -9.81 4.19 -8.19
N ALA A 148 -11.13 4.15 -8.02
CA ALA A 148 -12.06 4.93 -8.83
C ALA A 148 -11.75 6.45 -8.79
N ALA A 149 -11.37 6.98 -7.62
CA ALA A 149 -11.07 8.40 -7.46
C ALA A 149 -9.68 8.82 -7.99
N LYS A 150 -8.69 7.93 -7.96
CA LYS A 150 -7.27 8.30 -8.19
C LYS A 150 -6.59 7.54 -9.31
N GLN A 151 -7.24 6.64 -10.04
CA GLN A 151 -6.59 5.76 -11.01
C GLN A 151 -5.74 6.51 -12.06
N GLU A 152 -6.17 7.70 -12.49
CA GLU A 152 -5.42 8.53 -13.45
C GLU A 152 -4.39 9.47 -12.78
N SER A 153 -4.40 9.54 -11.45
CA SER A 153 -3.47 10.37 -10.68
C SER A 153 -2.09 9.72 -10.61
N SER A 154 -1.05 10.55 -10.70
CA SER A 154 0.33 10.14 -10.38
C SER A 154 0.51 9.63 -8.95
N LEU A 155 -0.48 9.90 -8.07
CA LEU A 155 -0.49 9.44 -6.68
C LEU A 155 -1.07 8.03 -6.51
N TRP A 156 -1.67 7.42 -7.53
CA TRP A 156 -2.28 6.09 -7.40
C TRP A 156 -1.29 5.04 -6.93
N ALA A 157 -0.14 4.92 -7.60
CA ALA A 157 0.88 3.94 -7.27
C ALA A 157 1.39 4.10 -5.82
N ILE A 158 1.51 5.33 -5.34
CA ILE A 158 1.89 5.62 -3.95
C ILE A 158 0.77 5.24 -2.99
N THR A 159 -0.48 5.57 -3.34
CA THR A 159 -1.66 5.28 -2.51
C THR A 159 -1.84 3.77 -2.35
N GLU A 160 -1.75 3.02 -3.44
CA GLU A 160 -1.83 1.56 -3.48
C GLU A 160 -0.74 0.90 -2.61
N LYS A 161 0.52 1.34 -2.77
CA LYS A 161 1.65 0.86 -1.94
C LYS A 161 1.49 1.14 -0.46
N ARG A 162 0.76 2.20 -0.10
CA ARG A 162 0.64 2.67 1.29
C ARG A 162 -0.74 2.42 1.89
N LEU A 163 -1.60 1.64 1.26
CA LEU A 163 -2.97 1.42 1.73
C LEU A 163 -3.03 1.00 3.22
N GLY A 164 -2.27 -0.02 3.61
CA GLY A 164 -2.24 -0.50 4.99
C GLY A 164 -1.59 0.50 5.95
N ASP A 165 -0.53 1.17 5.52
CA ASP A 165 0.20 2.20 6.29
C ASP A 165 -0.70 3.41 6.61
N VAL A 166 -1.40 3.93 5.60
CA VAL A 166 -2.31 5.07 5.74
C VAL A 166 -3.50 4.70 6.61
N ALA A 167 -4.08 3.51 6.44
CA ALA A 167 -5.17 3.06 7.29
C ALA A 167 -4.76 2.93 8.76
N LEU A 168 -3.56 2.39 9.02
CA LEU A 168 -3.01 2.30 10.37
C LEU A 168 -2.82 3.68 10.99
N GLU A 169 -2.35 4.65 10.20
CA GLU A 169 -2.14 6.03 10.66
C GLU A 169 -3.45 6.70 11.09
N PHE A 170 -4.58 6.41 10.46
CA PHE A 170 -5.88 6.88 10.95
C PHE A 170 -6.20 6.34 12.35
N PHE A 171 -6.03 5.04 12.59
CA PHE A 171 -6.27 4.49 13.94
C PHE A 171 -5.28 5.02 14.97
N LYS A 172 -4.04 5.26 14.56
CA LYS A 172 -3.01 5.79 15.46
C LYS A 172 -3.27 7.25 15.80
N SER A 173 -3.41 8.10 14.79
CA SER A 173 -3.36 9.55 14.95
C SER A 173 -4.75 10.19 15.05
N ALA A 174 -5.75 9.67 14.35
CA ALA A 174 -7.12 10.19 14.45
C ALA A 174 -7.90 9.58 15.62
N PHE A 175 -7.59 8.33 16.00
CA PHE A 175 -8.31 7.65 17.08
C PHE A 175 -7.53 7.57 18.38
N LEU A 176 -6.40 6.85 18.42
CA LEU A 176 -5.69 6.60 19.67
C LEU A 176 -5.19 7.90 20.34
N GLU A 177 -4.71 8.87 19.56
CA GLU A 177 -4.29 10.17 20.12
C GLU A 177 -5.46 10.94 20.74
N VAL A 178 -6.65 10.92 20.12
CA VAL A 178 -7.86 11.54 20.68
C VAL A 178 -8.29 10.81 21.96
N VAL A 179 -8.28 9.48 21.96
CA VAL A 179 -8.52 8.66 23.16
C VAL A 179 -7.56 9.07 24.29
N ARG A 180 -6.28 9.26 23.97
CA ARG A 180 -5.27 9.64 24.96
C ARG A 180 -5.50 11.04 25.54
N ILE A 181 -5.91 11.99 24.71
CA ILE A 181 -6.05 13.39 25.11
C ILE A 181 -7.37 13.63 25.86
N GLU A 182 -8.47 13.12 25.32
CA GLU A 182 -9.82 13.47 25.78
C GLU A 182 -10.38 12.50 26.83
N PHE A 183 -9.95 11.23 26.83
CA PHE A 183 -10.61 10.18 27.61
C PHE A 183 -9.72 9.55 28.70
N ALA A 184 -8.40 9.53 28.52
CA ALA A 184 -7.50 8.76 29.38
C ALA A 184 -7.54 9.12 30.88
N ASN A 185 -8.06 10.28 31.26
CA ASN A 185 -8.14 10.74 32.64
C ASN A 185 -9.56 11.06 33.13
N ASP A 186 -10.60 10.77 32.34
CA ASP A 186 -11.99 11.09 32.68
C ASP A 186 -12.91 9.87 32.53
N GLU A 187 -13.27 9.28 33.67
CA GLU A 187 -14.14 8.10 33.75
C GLU A 187 -15.55 8.38 33.18
N MET A 188 -16.09 9.58 33.37
CA MET A 188 -17.43 9.94 32.88
C MET A 188 -17.45 10.07 31.36
N SER A 189 -16.38 10.64 30.79
CA SER A 189 -16.19 10.69 29.34
C SER A 189 -16.01 9.28 28.75
N CYS A 190 -15.26 8.40 29.41
CA CYS A 190 -15.11 7.00 29.00
C CYS A 190 -16.44 6.22 29.05
N GLU A 191 -17.27 6.42 30.07
CA GLU A 191 -18.61 5.81 30.14
C GLU A 191 -19.50 6.29 28.99
N THR A 192 -19.59 7.61 28.81
CA THR A 192 -20.41 8.21 27.73
C THR A 192 -19.97 7.74 26.35
N PHE A 193 -18.66 7.61 26.13
CA PHE A 193 -18.13 7.09 24.88
C PHE A 193 -18.52 5.64 24.65
N ARG A 194 -18.36 4.78 25.68
CA ARG A 194 -18.73 3.36 25.60
C ARG A 194 -20.22 3.16 25.33
N GLU A 195 -21.09 3.97 25.94
CA GLU A 195 -22.52 3.97 25.66
C GLU A 195 -22.83 4.34 24.21
N ALA A 196 -22.13 5.36 23.68
CA ALA A 196 -22.32 5.81 22.30
C ALA A 196 -21.87 4.77 21.27
N ILE A 197 -20.76 4.06 21.52
CA ILE A 197 -20.25 2.99 20.66
C ILE A 197 -20.62 1.60 21.17
N PHE A 198 -21.89 1.36 21.47
CA PHE A 198 -22.37 0.10 22.07
C PHE A 198 -22.08 -1.18 21.27
N ARG A 199 -21.65 -1.09 20.00
CA ARG A 199 -21.15 -2.24 19.22
C ARG A 199 -19.66 -2.51 19.41
N GLU A 200 -19.00 -1.69 20.20
CA GLU A 200 -17.59 -1.78 20.58
C GLU A 200 -16.67 -1.82 19.35
N LYS A 201 -17.03 -1.04 18.31
CA LYS A 201 -16.39 -1.08 17.00
C LYS A 201 -16.01 0.32 16.53
N VAL A 202 -14.79 0.43 16.03
CA VAL A 202 -14.30 1.59 15.28
C VAL A 202 -13.92 1.14 13.88
N GLU A 203 -14.43 1.83 12.88
CA GLU A 203 -14.27 1.44 11.48
C GLU A 203 -13.73 2.59 10.62
N LEU A 204 -12.69 2.31 9.85
CA LEU A 204 -12.21 3.22 8.82
C LEU A 204 -13.02 2.99 7.54
N ARG A 205 -13.54 4.07 6.94
CA ARG A 205 -14.23 4.03 5.64
C ARG A 205 -13.90 5.23 4.76
N ILE A 206 -14.13 5.06 3.45
CA ILE A 206 -14.14 6.17 2.49
C ILE A 206 -15.60 6.52 2.15
N VAL A 207 -15.94 7.80 2.21
CA VAL A 207 -17.26 8.36 1.87
C VAL A 207 -17.12 9.35 0.74
N ASP A 208 -18.22 9.70 0.07
CA ASP A 208 -18.13 10.56 -1.12
C ASP A 208 -17.81 12.02 -0.76
N GLN A 209 -18.25 12.45 0.42
CA GLN A 209 -17.96 13.76 0.99
C GLN A 209 -17.86 13.65 2.51
N ILE A 210 -16.91 14.37 3.08
CA ILE A 210 -16.86 14.65 4.52
C ILE A 210 -17.36 16.06 4.79
N VAL A 211 -17.93 16.28 5.97
CA VAL A 211 -18.15 17.66 6.42
C VAL A 211 -16.81 18.19 6.90
N GLU A 212 -16.10 18.93 6.05
CA GLU A 212 -14.84 19.57 6.44
C GLU A 212 -15.09 20.50 7.64
N ARG A 213 -14.61 20.09 8.82
CA ARG A 213 -14.63 20.91 10.01
C ARG A 213 -13.20 21.28 10.36
N HIS A 214 -12.96 22.57 10.58
CA HIS A 214 -11.72 23.09 11.15
C HIS A 214 -10.43 22.70 10.39
N GLY A 215 -10.50 22.45 9.08
CA GLY A 215 -9.33 22.12 8.25
C GLY A 215 -8.81 20.68 8.43
N PHE A 216 -9.56 19.81 9.10
CA PHE A 216 -9.26 18.38 9.15
C PHE A 216 -9.66 17.71 7.84
N THR A 217 -8.81 16.79 7.37
CA THR A 217 -9.07 15.97 6.17
C THR A 217 -9.83 14.69 6.48
N PHE A 218 -10.36 14.54 7.69
CA PHE A 218 -11.18 13.40 8.11
C PHE A 218 -12.27 13.84 9.09
N GLU A 219 -13.28 13.00 9.23
CA GLU A 219 -14.40 13.20 10.14
C GLU A 219 -14.58 11.95 11.02
N ALA A 220 -15.06 12.15 12.25
CA ALA A 220 -15.43 11.08 13.17
C ALA A 220 -16.94 11.14 13.42
N VAL A 221 -17.68 10.09 13.07
CA VAL A 221 -19.15 10.03 13.25
C VAL A 221 -19.55 8.73 13.93
N ILE A 222 -20.56 8.79 14.80
CA ILE A 222 -21.13 7.59 15.42
C ILE A 222 -22.44 7.28 14.72
N GLU A 223 -22.52 6.10 14.10
CA GLU A 223 -23.72 5.62 13.42
C GLU A 223 -24.03 4.21 13.92
N GLU A 224 -25.27 4.00 14.37
CA GLU A 224 -25.76 2.71 14.88
C GLU A 224 -24.84 2.02 15.90
N GLY A 225 -24.15 2.78 16.74
CA GLY A 225 -23.24 2.26 17.76
C GLY A 225 -21.84 1.90 17.29
N VAL A 226 -21.46 2.30 16.06
CA VAL A 226 -20.09 2.19 15.51
C VAL A 226 -19.50 3.59 15.36
N LEU A 227 -18.26 3.78 15.80
CA LEU A 227 -17.50 4.98 15.47
C LEU A 227 -16.85 4.81 14.10
N TYR A 228 -17.25 5.61 13.13
CA TYR A 228 -16.60 5.69 11.83
C TYR A 228 -15.57 6.81 11.82
N ILE A 229 -14.35 6.46 11.40
CA ILE A 229 -13.33 7.43 10.97
C ILE A 229 -13.43 7.47 9.46
N GLN A 230 -13.79 8.61 8.89
CA GLN A 230 -14.11 8.72 7.48
C GLN A 230 -13.32 9.80 6.76
N ASN A 231 -12.94 9.50 5.52
CA ASN A 231 -12.23 10.38 4.60
C ASN A 231 -12.95 10.33 3.23
N SER A 232 -12.68 11.29 2.33
CA SER A 232 -13.25 11.35 0.97
C SER A 232 -12.18 11.30 -0.11
#